data_AF-A0A7C7C2G0-F1
#
_entry.id   AF-A0A7C7C2G0-F1
#
_cell.length_a   1.000
_cell.length_b   1.000
_cell.length_c   1.000
_cell.angle_alpha   90.00
_cell.angle_beta   90.00
_cell.angle_gamma   90.00
#
_symmetry.space_group_name_H-M   'P 1'
#
loop_
_entity.id
_entity.type
_entity.pdbx_description
1 polymer ?
#
loop_
_entity_poly.entity_id
_entity_poly.type
_entity_poly.pdbx_seq_one_letter_code
_entity_poly.pdbx_strand_id
1 'polypeptide(L)' 'MKVGDLVKLKWRGNGHPKIGVIVGSFQGDLDCEEYKVLWDCPEWSMGMWKERELVVISENR' A
#
# COMPACT_ATOMS: atom_id res chain seq x y z
N MET A 1 10.38 -1.41 -0.32
CA MET A 1 9.14 -0.92 -0.98
C MET A 1 9.25 0.60 -1.06
N LYS A 2 8.85 1.25 -2.15
CA LYS A 2 9.07 2.69 -2.37
C LYS A 2 7.91 3.38 -3.08
N VAL A 3 7.91 4.71 -3.05
CA VAL A 3 6.94 5.54 -3.78
C VAL A 3 6.98 5.20 -5.28
N GLY A 4 5.79 4.99 -5.85
CA GLY A 4 5.57 4.54 -7.22
C GLY A 4 5.40 3.04 -7.39
N ASP A 5 5.78 2.21 -6.41
CA ASP A 5 5.57 0.77 -6.49
C ASP A 5 4.07 0.44 -6.52
N LEU A 6 3.73 -0.58 -7.32
CA LEU A 6 2.40 -1.18 -7.29
C LEU A 6 2.37 -2.26 -6.22
N VAL A 7 1.33 -2.21 -5.39
CA VAL A 7 1.12 -3.12 -4.26
C VAL A 7 -0.26 -3.74 -4.29
N LYS A 8 -0.41 -4.82 -3.53
CA LYS A 8 -1.70 -5.39 -3.11
C LYS A 8 -1.68 -5.64 -1.61
N LEU A 9 -2.86 -5.77 -1.01
CA LEU A 9 -2.98 -6.26 0.37
C LEU A 9 -2.51 -7.72 0.47
N LYS A 10 -1.73 -8.01 1.52
CA LYS A 10 -1.25 -9.36 1.85
C LYS A 10 -2.39 -10.31 2.17
N TRP A 11 -3.40 -9.82 2.87
CA TRP A 11 -4.60 -10.56 3.25
C TRP A 11 -5.81 -10.01 2.48
N ARG A 12 -6.53 -10.87 1.75
CA ARG A 12 -7.69 -10.49 0.93
C ARG A 12 -8.98 -11.04 1.53
N GLY A 13 -9.97 -10.15 1.70
CA GLY A 13 -11.37 -10.47 1.94
C GLY A 13 -12.24 -9.98 0.78
N ASN A 14 -13.54 -10.28 0.83
CA ASN A 14 -14.50 -9.75 -0.14
C ASN A 14 -14.54 -8.21 -0.07
N GLY A 15 -14.50 -7.54 -1.23
CA GLY A 15 -14.55 -6.07 -1.31
C GLY A 15 -13.20 -5.34 -1.15
N HIS A 16 -12.08 -6.07 -1.04
CA HIS A 16 -10.75 -5.46 -1.00
C HIS A 16 -10.30 -4.95 -2.38
N PRO A 17 -9.49 -3.88 -2.44
CA PRO A 17 -8.94 -3.34 -3.68
C PRO A 17 -7.99 -4.35 -4.32
N LYS A 18 -7.88 -4.31 -5.65
CA LYS A 18 -7.02 -5.27 -6.35
C LYS A 18 -5.57 -4.79 -6.33
N ILE A 19 -5.38 -3.51 -6.63
CA ILE A 19 -4.07 -2.87 -6.83
C ILE A 19 -4.08 -1.49 -6.19
N GLY A 20 -2.96 -1.11 -5.57
CA GLY A 20 -2.71 0.26 -5.13
C GLY A 20 -1.34 0.72 -5.57
N VAL A 21 -1.14 2.02 -5.64
CA VAL A 21 0.15 2.65 -5.87
C VAL A 21 0.59 3.38 -4.62
N ILE A 22 1.87 3.23 -4.26
CA ILE A 22 2.43 3.96 -3.13
C ILE A 22 2.67 5.40 -3.56
N VAL A 23 2.06 6.34 -2.84
CA VAL A 23 2.16 7.78 -3.10
C VAL A 23 2.93 8.53 -2.00
N GLY A 24 3.33 7.83 -0.94
CA GLY A 24 4.17 8.39 0.12
C GLY A 24 4.67 7.32 1.09
N SER A 25 5.75 7.62 1.80
CA SER A 25 6.35 6.77 2.83
C SER A 25 6.66 7.60 4.07
N PHE A 26 6.44 7.03 5.25
CA PHE A 26 6.59 7.68 6.54
C PHE A 26 7.26 6.71 7.51
N GLN A 27 8.13 7.24 8.38
CA GLN A 27 8.72 6.46 9.47
C GLN A 27 7.73 6.43 10.63
N GLY A 28 7.22 5.24 10.98
CA GLY A 28 6.27 5.06 12.08
C GLY A 28 6.95 4.98 13.45
N ASP A 29 6.12 4.97 14.51
CA ASP A 29 6.55 5.08 15.92
C ASP A 29 7.43 3.93 16.46
N LEU A 30 7.58 2.82 15.72
CA LEU A 30 8.27 1.59 16.16
C LEU A 30 9.27 1.06 15.12
N ASP A 31 9.96 1.95 14.40
CA ASP A 31 10.86 1.59 13.26
C ASP A 31 10.16 0.79 12.14
N CYS A 32 8.83 0.82 12.09
CA CYS A 32 8.07 0.24 11.00
C CYS A 32 7.77 1.31 9.95
N GLU A 33 8.13 1.07 8.70
CA GLU A 33 7.75 1.93 7.58
C GLU A 33 6.24 1.82 7.32
N GLU A 34 5.60 2.98 7.23
CA GLU A 34 4.21 3.11 6.82
C GLU A 34 4.13 3.79 5.45
N TYR A 35 3.22 3.29 4.62
CA TYR A 35 3.05 3.74 3.24
C TYR A 35 1.65 4.28 3.02
N LYS A 36 1.59 5.43 2.36
CA LYS A 36 0.33 5.98 1.86
C LYS A 36 0.05 5.35 0.51
N VAL A 37 -1.08 4.65 0.40
CA VAL A 37 -1.47 3.92 -0.81
C VAL A 37 -2.72 4.55 -1.40
N LEU A 38 -2.68 4.78 -2.71
CA LEU A 38 -3.84 5.14 -3.52
C LEU A 38 -4.35 3.87 -4.23
N TRP A 39 -5.57 3.44 -3.92
CA TRP A 39 -6.15 2.22 -4.45
C TRP A 39 -6.92 2.43 -5.76
N ASP A 40 -7.11 1.34 -6.50
CA ASP A 40 -7.87 1.30 -7.76
C ASP A 40 -9.40 1.30 -7.56
N CYS A 41 -9.87 1.24 -6.31
CA CYS A 41 -11.28 1.22 -5.95
C CYS A 41 -11.69 2.55 -5.27
N PRO A 42 -12.69 3.29 -5.78
CA PRO A 42 -13.11 4.59 -5.21
C PRO A 42 -13.59 4.52 -3.75
N GLU A 43 -14.19 3.39 -3.36
CA GLU A 43 -14.65 3.13 -1.99
C GLU A 43 -13.46 3.02 -1.01
N TRP A 44 -12.29 2.66 -1.53
CA TRP A 44 -11.04 2.63 -0.80
C TRP A 44 -10.26 3.91 -1.13
N SER A 45 -10.64 4.97 -0.41
CA SER A 45 -9.89 6.22 -0.39
C SER A 45 -8.41 6.01 -0.03
N MET A 46 -7.57 7.06 -0.13
CA MET A 46 -6.18 7.01 0.31
C MET A 46 -6.08 6.52 1.77
N GLY A 47 -5.29 5.47 2.00
CA GLY A 47 -5.08 4.88 3.33
C GLY A 47 -3.61 4.72 3.67
N MET A 48 -3.31 4.68 4.97
CA MET A 48 -2.00 4.37 5.52
C MET A 48 -1.92 2.89 5.86
N TRP A 49 -0.82 2.25 5.47
CA TRP A 49 -0.62 0.80 5.59
C TRP A 49 0.80 0.48 6.02
N LYS A 50 0.97 -0.51 6.89
CA LYS A 50 2.31 -0.96 7.29
C LYS A 50 2.91 -1.84 6.20
N GLU A 51 4.24 -1.83 6.09
CA GLU A 51 4.98 -2.69 5.15
C GLU A 51 4.47 -4.14 5.14
N ARG A 52 4.28 -4.73 6.33
CA ARG A 52 3.86 -6.13 6.51
C ARG A 52 2.46 -6.46 6.00
N GLU A 53 1.63 -5.45 5.73
CA GLU A 53 0.27 -5.58 5.22
C GLU A 53 0.20 -5.52 3.70
N LEU A 54 1.30 -5.12 3.06
CA LEU A 54 1.41 -4.90 1.63
C LEU A 54 2.35 -5.92 0.98
N VAL A 55 2.12 -6.18 -0.29
CA VAL A 55 2.97 -7.01 -1.15
C VAL A 55 3.22 -6.25 -2.43
N VAL A 56 4.49 -5.99 -2.75
CA VAL A 56 4.89 -5.38 -4.03
C VAL A 56 4.62 -6.37 -5.16
N ILE A 57 3.90 -5.91 -6.19
CA ILE A 57 3.59 -6.70 -7.39
C ILE A 57 4.25 -6.14 -8.65
N SER A 58 4.68 -4.87 -8.61
CA SER A 58 5.57 -4.28 -9.62
C SER A 58 6.38 -3.18 -8.97
N GLU A 59 7.69 -3.23 -9.15
CA GLU A 59 8.58 -2.16 -8.70
C GLU A 59 8.59 -1.04 -9.74
N ASN A 60 8.55 0.20 -9.26
CA ASN A 60 8.86 1.34 -10.10
C ASN A 60 10.37 1.39 -10.34
N ARG A 61 10.81 1.64 -11.57
CA ARG A 61 12.26 1.69 -11.87
C ARG A 61 12.89 2.95 -11.28
#